data_AF-A0A3P1ATL6-F1
#
_entry.id   AF-A0A3P1ATL6-F1
#
_cell.length_a   1.000
_cell.length_b   1.000
_cell.length_c   1.000
_cell.angle_alpha   90.00
_cell.angle_beta   90.00
_cell.angle_gamma   90.00
#
_symmetry.space_group_name_H-M   'P 1'
#
loop_
_entity.id
_entity.type
_entity.pdbx_description
1 polymer ?
#
loop_
_entity_poly.entity_id
_entity_poly.type
_entity_poly.pdbx_seq_one_letter_code
_entity_poly.pdbx_strand_id
1 'polypeptide(L)' 'MARWLHAEFVYSNFFIKENINNIHKKPVKEKAVVNEEDYYFSSGRNHAGLENDQEVVVLFME' A
#
# COMPACT_ATOMS: atom_id res chain seq x y z
N MET A 1 12.65 5.60 -12.78
CA MET A 1 13.01 5.52 -11.34
C MET A 1 11.74 5.27 -10.55
N ALA A 2 11.74 4.33 -9.62
CA ALA A 2 10.56 4.05 -8.81
C ALA A 2 10.36 5.19 -7.79
N ARG A 3 9.18 5.81 -7.81
CA ARG A 3 8.73 6.88 -6.91
C ARG A 3 8.99 6.61 -5.42
N TRP A 4 9.08 5.33 -5.07
CA TRP A 4 9.27 4.76 -3.74
C TRP A 4 10.65 4.96 -3.08
N LEU A 5 11.66 5.42 -3.81
CA LEU A 5 13.03 5.53 -3.28
C LEU A 5 13.33 6.89 -2.64
N HIS A 6 12.32 7.74 -2.47
CA HIS A 6 12.48 9.08 -1.94
C HIS A 6 11.22 9.49 -1.15
N ALA A 7 11.43 10.31 -0.12
CA ALA A 7 10.34 10.89 0.67
C ALA A 7 9.64 12.01 -0.11
N GLU A 8 8.36 11.83 -0.44
CA GLU A 8 7.55 12.84 -1.13
C GLU A 8 6.66 13.62 -0.17
N PHE A 9 6.42 14.90 -0.49
CA PHE A 9 5.44 15.70 0.25
C PHE A 9 4.02 15.22 -0.08
N VAL A 10 3.29 14.85 0.96
CA VAL A 10 1.90 14.42 0.86
C VAL A 10 0.99 15.63 1.03
N TYR A 11 0.19 15.94 0.01
CA TYR A 11 -0.63 17.16 -0.03
C TYR A 11 -2.14 16.93 -0.18
N SER A 12 -2.58 15.69 -0.40
CA SER A 12 -4.01 15.39 -0.53
C SER A 12 -4.33 13.92 -0.28
N ASN A 13 -5.56 13.64 0.13
CA ASN A 13 -6.07 12.27 0.26
C ASN A 13 -6.05 11.50 -1.07
N PHE A 14 -6.27 12.19 -2.19
CA PHE A 14 -6.15 11.58 -3.52
C PHE A 14 -4.72 11.06 -3.74
N PHE A 15 -3.72 11.90 -3.47
CA PHE A 15 -2.31 11.54 -3.59
C PHE A 15 -1.93 10.36 -2.68
N ILE A 16 -2.43 10.36 -1.44
CA ILE A 16 -2.22 9.25 -0.49
C ILE A 16 -2.77 7.94 -1.08
N LYS A 17 -4.03 7.96 -1.56
CA LYS A 17 -4.68 6.79 -2.14
C LYS A 17 -3.95 6.28 -3.39
N GLU A 18 -3.52 7.18 -4.26
CA GLU A 18 -2.73 6.82 -5.45
C GLU A 18 -1.43 6.12 -5.05
N ASN A 19 -0.73 6.64 -4.03
CA ASN A 19 0.49 6.02 -3.53
C ASN A 19 0.19 4.63 -2.94
N ILE A 20 -0.75 4.52 -1.99
CA ILE A 20 -1.11 3.23 -1.37
C ILE A 20 -1.44 2.17 -2.45
N ASN A 21 -2.28 2.51 -3.43
CA ASN A 21 -2.63 1.61 -4.53
C ASN A 21 -1.41 1.16 -5.34
N ASN A 22 -0.44 2.05 -5.57
CA ASN A 22 0.77 1.71 -6.31
C ASN A 22 1.71 0.81 -5.48
N ILE A 23 1.72 0.90 -4.14
CA ILE A 23 2.44 -0.04 -3.26
C ILE A 23 1.84 -1.42 -3.36
N HIS A 24 0.51 -1.54 -3.20
CA HIS A 24 -0.19 -2.83 -3.22
C HIS A 24 -0.05 -3.55 -4.58
N LYS A 25 0.06 -2.80 -5.68
CA LYS A 25 0.33 -3.33 -7.03
C LYS A 25 1.75 -3.84 -7.24
N LYS A 26 2.72 -3.45 -6.40
CA LYS A 26 4.14 -3.75 -6.64
C LYS A 26 4.44 -5.25 -6.67
N PRO A 27 3.98 -6.08 -5.71
CA PRO A 27 4.22 -7.52 -5.73
C PRO A 27 3.70 -8.22 -6.99
N VAL A 28 2.57 -7.75 -7.55
CA VAL A 28 2.01 -8.26 -8.80
C VAL A 28 2.87 -7.84 -10.01
N LYS A 29 3.28 -6.57 -10.08
CA LYS A 29 4.16 -6.06 -11.15
C LYS A 29 5.51 -6.79 -11.18
N GLU A 30 6.04 -7.14 -10.01
CA GLU A 30 7.29 -7.88 -9.84
C GLU A 30 7.11 -9.40 -9.99
N LYS A 31 5.87 -9.87 -10.25
CA LYS A 31 5.50 -11.28 -10.42
C LYS A 31 5.80 -12.15 -9.20
N ALA A 32 5.86 -11.56 -8.02
CA ALA A 32 5.99 -12.30 -6.76
C ALA A 32 4.69 -13.03 -6.41
N VAL A 33 3.54 -12.45 -6.80
CA VAL A 33 2.19 -12.95 -6.51
C VAL A 33 1.23 -12.67 -7.67
N VAL A 34 0.09 -13.36 -7.71
CA VAL A 34 -0.95 -13.18 -8.72
C VAL A 34 -1.86 -12.01 -8.37
N ASN A 35 -2.32 -11.94 -7.12
CA ASN A 35 -3.15 -10.84 -6.61
C ASN A 35 -2.40 -10.02 -5.56
N GLU A 36 -2.82 -8.77 -5.33
CA GLU A 36 -2.15 -7.83 -4.43
C GLU A 36 -2.20 -8.32 -2.97
N GLU A 37 -3.31 -8.95 -2.60
CA GLU A 37 -3.61 -9.51 -1.29
C GLU A 37 -2.89 -10.83 -0.97
N ASP A 38 -2.33 -11.50 -1.99
CA ASP A 38 -1.55 -12.73 -1.78
C ASP A 38 -0.19 -12.43 -1.12
N TYR A 39 0.25 -11.17 -1.14
CA TYR A 39 1.51 -10.77 -0.50
C TYR A 39 1.32 -10.54 1.00
N TYR A 40 1.70 -11.54 1.80
CA TYR A 40 1.49 -11.57 3.26
C TYR A 40 2.03 -10.32 4.00
N PHE A 41 3.15 -9.77 3.53
CA PHE A 41 3.82 -8.63 4.17
C PHE A 41 3.36 -7.25 3.65
N SER A 42 2.19 -7.17 3.03
CA SER A 42 1.59 -5.92 2.53
C SER A 42 0.30 -5.61 3.28
N SER A 43 0.11 -4.32 3.58
CA SER A 43 -1.14 -3.82 4.13
C SER A 43 -2.34 -3.95 3.18
N GLY A 44 -2.13 -4.34 1.91
CA GLY A 44 -3.21 -4.69 0.99
C GLY A 44 -4.16 -5.74 1.57
N ARG A 45 -3.63 -6.65 2.42
CA ARG A 45 -4.41 -7.62 3.17
C ARG A 45 -5.31 -6.99 4.22
N ASN A 46 -4.84 -5.96 4.94
CA ASN A 46 -5.68 -5.19 5.86
C ASN A 46 -6.88 -4.56 5.12
N HIS A 47 -6.63 -3.97 3.96
CA HIS A 47 -7.70 -3.36 3.15
C HIS A 47 -8.69 -4.38 2.58
N ALA A 48 -8.26 -5.64 2.41
CA ALA A 48 -9.10 -6.76 2.00
C ALA A 48 -9.78 -7.51 3.18
N GLY A 49 -9.52 -7.12 4.43
CA GLY A 49 -10.06 -7.80 5.62
C GLY A 49 -9.46 -9.19 5.87
N LEU A 50 -8.26 -9.45 5.35
CA LEU A 50 -7.55 -10.72 5.50
C LEU A 50 -6.56 -10.70 6.67
N GLU A 51 -6.22 -11.88 7.18
CA GLU A 51 -5.22 -12.05 8.23
C GLU A 51 -3.85 -11.50 7.79
N ASN A 52 -3.18 -10.78 8.68
CA ASN A 52 -1.93 -10.08 8.42
C ASN A 52 -1.18 -9.80 9.74
N ASP A 53 0.12 -9.56 9.64
CA ASP A 53 0.99 -9.21 10.78
C ASP A 53 1.20 -7.70 10.96
N GLN A 54 0.59 -6.86 10.10
CA GLN A 54 0.81 -5.40 10.08
C GLN A 54 -0.40 -4.63 10.61
N GLU A 55 -0.20 -3.73 11.57
CA GLU A 55 -1.29 -2.87 12.04
C GLU A 55 -1.47 -1.65 11.13
N VAL A 56 -2.71 -1.36 10.72
CA VAL A 56 -3.09 -0.13 10.00
C VAL A 56 -3.90 0.77 10.92
N VAL A 57 -3.35 1.95 11.23
CA VAL A 57 -4.01 2.96 12.07
C VAL A 57 -4.50 4.12 11.20
N VAL A 58 -5.78 4.45 11.32
CA VAL A 58 -6.36 5.62 10.63
C VAL A 58 -6.13 6.87 11.48
N LEU A 59 -5.45 7.85 10.91
CA LEU A 59 -5.23 9.15 11.53
C LEU A 59 -6.23 10.17 10.98
N PHE A 60 -6.81 10.95 11.88
CA PHE A 60 -7.63 12.10 11.53
C PHE A 60 -6.80 13.37 11.78
N MET A 61 -6.72 14.25 10.79
CA MET A 61 -6.17 15.58 10.96
C MET A 61 -7.33 16.54 11.25
N GLU A 62 -7.19 17.37 12.29
CA GLU A 62 -8.13 18.44 12.65
C GLU A 62 -8.13 19.57 11.60
#